data_AF-A0A060BNB1-F1
#
_entry.id   AF-A0A060BNB1-F1
#
_cell.length_a   1.000
_cell.length_b   1.000
_cell.length_c   1.000
_cell.angle_alpha   90.00
_cell.angle_beta   90.00
_cell.angle_gamma   90.00
#
_symmetry.space_group_name_H-M   'P 1'
#
loop_
_entity.id
_entity.type
_entity.pdbx_description
1 polymer ?
#
loop_
_entity_poly.entity_id
_entity_poly.type
_entity_poly.pdbx_seq_one_letter_code
_entity_poly.pdbx_strand_id
1 'polypeptide(L)'
;MQSVFTDCPHREKLGWLEQVHLNGPGLFYNYDLTAYIPQQVRNMADAQHDNGAMPTTAPEYVVFEGPGMDAFAQSPEWGSSLIIVPFMYYEAYGDDALIRN
;
A
#
# COMPACT_ATOMS: atom_id res chain seq x y z
N MET A 1 12.58 2.82 -5.69
CA MET A 1 11.87 1.73 -5.00
C MET A 1 12.91 0.83 -4.34
N GLN A 2 12.84 0.64 -3.02
CA GLN A 2 13.77 -0.23 -2.28
C GLN A 2 12.94 -1.17 -1.39
N SER A 3 12.60 -2.35 -1.92
CA SER A 3 11.77 -3.38 -1.28
C SER A 3 10.31 -3.01 -0.94
N VAL A 4 10.01 -1.74 -0.65
CA VAL A 4 8.66 -1.16 -0.51
C VAL A 4 8.56 0.20 -1.23
N PHE A 5 7.34 0.70 -1.43
CA PHE A 5 7.13 2.10 -1.85
C PHE A 5 7.31 3.02 -0.64
N THR A 6 8.48 3.66 -0.55
CA THR A 6 8.81 4.58 0.54
C THR A 6 8.35 6.01 0.23
N ASP A 7 7.86 6.73 1.23
CA ASP A 7 7.57 8.18 1.16
C ASP A 7 8.78 9.01 0.78
N CYS A 8 9.92 8.74 1.41
CA CYS A 8 11.17 9.41 1.14
C CYS A 8 12.34 8.43 1.28
N PRO A 9 13.41 8.59 0.50
CA PRO A 9 14.57 7.70 0.57
C PRO A 9 15.53 8.05 1.71
N HIS A 10 15.34 9.19 2.39
CA HIS A 10 16.34 9.77 3.28
C HIS A 10 15.98 9.72 4.77
N ARG A 11 14.73 10.01 5.16
CA ARG A 11 14.34 10.18 6.57
C ARG A 11 13.53 9.01 7.10
N GLU A 12 12.27 8.88 6.68
CA GLU A 12 11.31 7.92 7.24
C GLU A 12 11.46 6.56 6.61
N LYS A 13 11.38 6.49 5.26
CA LYS A 13 11.54 5.28 4.47
C LYS A 13 10.48 4.22 4.82
N LEU A 14 9.28 4.66 5.17
CA LEU A 14 8.19 3.77 5.55
C LEU A 14 7.30 3.46 4.35
N GLY A 15 6.70 2.28 4.37
CA GLY A 15 5.78 1.79 3.34
C GLY A 15 4.40 2.45 3.42
N TRP A 16 4.31 3.78 3.44
CA TRP A 16 3.04 4.51 3.50
C TRP A 16 2.16 4.13 2.31
N LEU A 17 0.88 3.81 2.58
CA LEU A 17 0.02 3.13 1.60
C LEU A 17 -0.61 4.08 0.56
N GLU A 18 -1.13 5.22 0.99
CA GLU A 18 -1.90 6.14 0.13
C GLU A 18 -1.12 6.58 -1.13
N GLN A 19 0.19 6.83 -0.97
CA GLN A 19 1.05 7.27 -2.04
C GLN A 19 1.20 6.25 -3.16
N VAL A 20 0.96 4.95 -2.89
CA VAL A 20 1.07 3.89 -3.89
C VAL A 20 0.01 4.10 -4.97
N HIS A 21 -1.22 4.39 -4.57
CA HIS A 21 -2.30 4.64 -5.52
C HIS A 21 -2.30 6.10 -6.02
N LEU A 22 -1.92 7.08 -5.20
CA LEU A 22 -1.84 8.48 -5.64
C LEU A 22 -0.77 8.70 -6.70
N ASN A 23 0.40 8.06 -6.57
CA ASN A 23 1.44 8.06 -7.61
C ASN A 23 1.25 6.95 -8.64
N GLY A 24 0.25 6.09 -8.44
CA GLY A 24 -0.03 4.91 -9.26
C GLY A 24 0.02 5.18 -10.76
N PRO A 25 -0.67 6.20 -11.31
CA PRO A 25 -0.65 6.44 -12.75
C PRO A 25 0.78 6.67 -13.25
N GLY A 26 1.55 7.54 -12.59
CA GLY A 26 2.94 7.80 -12.95
C GLY A 26 3.81 6.55 -12.84
N LEU A 27 3.59 5.70 -11.83
CA LEU A 27 4.35 4.47 -11.64
C LEU A 27 4.05 3.45 -12.75
N PHE A 28 2.78 3.15 -13.02
CA PHE A 28 2.36 2.16 -14.02
C PHE A 28 2.72 2.59 -15.46
N TYR A 29 2.74 3.89 -15.77
CA TYR A 29 3.15 4.37 -17.09
C TYR A 29 4.67 4.25 -17.34
N ASN A 30 5.50 4.24 -16.30
CA ASN A 30 6.95 4.36 -16.44
C ASN A 30 7.73 3.09 -16.07
N TYR A 31 7.13 2.16 -15.33
CA TYR A 31 7.82 0.98 -14.82
C TYR A 31 6.99 -0.29 -15.02
N ASP A 32 7.69 -1.41 -15.23
CA ASP A 32 7.10 -2.73 -15.09
C ASP A 32 7.00 -3.08 -13.60
N LEU A 33 5.78 -3.20 -13.11
CA LEU A 33 5.45 -3.46 -11.71
C LEU A 33 4.81 -4.85 -11.52
N THR A 34 4.84 -5.71 -12.53
CA THR A 34 4.27 -7.07 -12.51
C THR A 34 4.79 -7.93 -11.35
N ALA A 35 6.02 -7.72 -10.90
CA ALA A 35 6.56 -8.38 -9.71
C ALA A 35 6.34 -7.58 -8.41
N TYR A 36 6.32 -6.25 -8.51
CA TYR A 36 6.43 -5.37 -7.34
C TYR A 36 5.07 -5.11 -6.68
N ILE A 37 4.01 -4.90 -7.47
CA ILE A 37 2.67 -4.63 -6.93
C ILE A 37 2.09 -5.87 -6.24
N PRO A 38 2.19 -7.10 -6.78
CA PRO A 38 1.79 -8.30 -6.04
C PRO A 38 2.52 -8.45 -4.70
N GLN A 39 3.81 -8.09 -4.63
CA GLN A 39 4.53 -8.08 -3.35
C GLN A 39 4.00 -7.02 -2.39
N GLN A 40 3.72 -5.80 -2.88
CA GLN A 40 3.15 -4.75 -2.05
C GLN A 40 1.76 -5.12 -1.51
N VAL A 41 0.91 -5.73 -2.34
CA VAL A 41 -0.43 -6.18 -1.93
C VAL A 41 -0.32 -7.32 -0.91
N ARG A 42 0.63 -8.25 -1.06
CA ARG A 42 0.95 -9.23 -0.01
C ARG A 42 1.38 -8.58 1.30
N ASN A 43 2.27 -7.58 1.24
CA ASN A 43 2.68 -6.85 2.45
C ASN A 43 1.49 -6.17 3.14
N MET A 44 0.54 -5.62 2.36
CA MET A 44 -0.70 -5.04 2.91
C MET A 44 -1.57 -6.11 3.58
N ALA A 45 -1.79 -7.25 2.93
CA ALA A 45 -2.55 -8.36 3.49
C ALA A 45 -1.92 -8.91 4.79
N ASP A 46 -0.60 -9.05 4.81
CA ASP A 46 0.16 -9.50 5.99
C ASP A 46 0.10 -8.48 7.15
N ALA A 47 -0.07 -7.20 6.84
CA ALA A 47 -0.18 -6.12 7.82
C ALA A 47 -1.62 -5.84 8.28
N GLN A 48 -2.62 -6.43 7.62
CA GLN A 48 -4.02 -6.22 8.00
C GLN A 48 -4.27 -6.74 9.42
N HIS A 49 -4.89 -5.91 10.25
CA HIS A 49 -5.20 -6.29 11.63
C HIS A 49 -6.32 -7.33 11.68
N ASP A 50 -6.40 -8.11 12.76
CA ASP A 50 -7.41 -9.16 12.96
C ASP A 50 -8.86 -8.67 12.87
N ASN A 51 -9.09 -7.38 13.15
CA ASN A 51 -10.40 -6.74 13.04
C ASN A 51 -10.72 -6.26 11.60
N GLY A 52 -9.83 -6.52 10.64
CA GLY A 52 -9.92 -6.11 9.25
C GLY A 52 -9.42 -4.70 8.97
N ALA A 53 -9.00 -3.94 9.98
CA ALA A 53 -8.45 -2.60 9.78
C ALA A 53 -7.11 -2.68 9.03
N MET A 54 -6.95 -1.81 8.04
CA MET A 54 -5.67 -1.64 7.37
C MET A 54 -4.87 -0.52 8.03
N PRO A 55 -3.62 -0.77 8.44
CA PRO A 55 -2.76 0.28 8.95
C PRO A 55 -2.36 1.27 7.86
N THR A 56 -1.76 2.39 8.26
CA THR A 56 -1.29 3.42 7.32
C THR A 56 0.01 3.06 6.59
N THR A 57 0.76 2.08 7.09
CA THR A 57 2.00 1.59 6.49
C THR A 57 1.97 0.07 6.35
N ALA A 58 2.56 -0.46 5.27
CA ALA A 58 2.82 -1.89 5.15
C ALA A 58 4.23 -2.16 4.57
N PRO A 59 5.07 -2.96 5.27
CA PRO A 59 4.84 -3.54 6.60
C PRO A 59 4.71 -2.50 7.72
N GLU A 60 3.89 -2.78 8.74
CA GLU A 60 3.67 -1.90 9.87
C GLU A 60 4.78 -2.04 10.93
N TYR A 61 5.97 -1.51 10.64
CA TYR A 61 7.09 -1.56 11.58
C TYR A 61 7.00 -0.54 12.71
N VAL A 62 6.21 0.52 12.52
CA VAL A 62 6.04 1.61 13.48
C VAL A 62 4.57 1.80 13.74
N VAL A 63 4.17 1.62 15.01
CA VAL A 63 2.83 1.94 15.49
C VAL A 63 2.90 3.30 16.18
N PHE A 64 2.12 4.25 15.67
CA PHE A 64 2.07 5.60 16.23
C PHE A 64 1.14 5.62 17.45
N GLU A 65 1.62 6.16 18.57
CA GLU A 65 0.87 6.21 19.82
C GLU A 65 0.62 7.65 20.25
N GLY A 66 -0.53 7.89 20.90
CA GLY A 66 -0.89 9.18 21.47
C GLY A 66 -2.29 9.67 21.05
N PRO A 67 -2.71 10.84 21.56
CA PRO A 67 -4.03 11.38 21.26
C PRO A 67 -4.27 11.55 19.76
N GLY A 68 -5.32 10.91 19.24
CA GLY A 68 -5.71 10.96 17.83
C GLY A 68 -5.01 9.94 16.92
N MET A 69 -4.07 9.15 17.43
CA MET A 69 -3.35 8.18 16.60
C MET A 69 -4.20 6.99 16.18
N ASP A 70 -5.25 6.62 16.93
CA ASP A 70 -6.17 5.55 16.51
C ASP A 70 -6.89 5.89 15.19
N ALA A 71 -7.34 7.15 15.06
CA ALA A 71 -7.99 7.63 13.85
C ALA A 71 -7.00 7.73 12.68
N PHE A 72 -5.75 8.13 12.99
CA PHE A 72 -4.67 8.12 12.02
C PHE A 72 -4.36 6.70 11.56
N ALA A 73 -4.24 5.74 12.46
CA ALA A 73 -3.86 4.36 12.18
C ALA A 73 -4.86 3.62 11.28
N GLN A 74 -6.14 4.01 11.28
CA GLN A 74 -7.22 3.33 10.55
C GLN A 74 -7.98 4.28 9.61
N SER A 75 -7.23 5.12 8.92
CA SER A 75 -7.73 6.19 8.08
C SER A 75 -8.05 5.67 6.66
N PRO A 76 -9.21 6.04 6.06
CA PRO A 76 -9.66 5.50 4.78
C PRO A 76 -8.71 5.72 3.61
N GLU A 77 -8.02 6.86 3.57
CA GLU A 77 -7.14 7.28 2.50
C GLU A 77 -5.90 6.38 2.39
N TRP A 78 -5.35 5.88 3.51
CA TRP A 78 -4.30 4.86 3.46
C TRP A 78 -4.88 3.47 3.22
N GLY A 79 -5.87 3.07 4.02
CA GLY A 79 -6.42 1.70 4.01
C GLY A 79 -7.10 1.29 2.71
N SER A 80 -7.71 2.24 1.99
CA SER A 80 -8.33 2.00 0.68
C SER A 80 -7.34 1.54 -0.39
N SER A 81 -6.02 1.75 -0.18
CA SER A 81 -4.99 1.28 -1.09
C SER A 81 -5.01 -0.25 -1.29
N LEU A 82 -5.44 -1.02 -0.27
CA LEU A 82 -5.60 -2.47 -0.39
C LEU A 82 -6.62 -2.85 -1.49
N ILE A 83 -7.57 -1.95 -1.79
CA ILE A 83 -8.56 -2.15 -2.84
C ILE A 83 -8.14 -1.44 -4.14
N ILE A 84 -7.76 -0.17 -4.07
CA ILE A 84 -7.48 0.64 -5.26
C ILE A 84 -6.29 0.08 -6.04
N VAL A 85 -5.21 -0.33 -5.36
CA VAL A 85 -3.98 -0.78 -6.03
C VAL A 85 -4.19 -2.05 -6.86
N PRO A 86 -4.86 -3.11 -6.38
CA PRO A 86 -5.24 -4.26 -7.21
C PRO A 86 -6.04 -3.90 -8.47
N PHE A 87 -6.99 -2.96 -8.38
CA PHE A 87 -7.76 -2.52 -9.56
C PHE A 87 -6.88 -1.76 -10.56
N MET A 88 -6.00 -0.87 -10.10
CA MET A 88 -5.04 -0.19 -10.99
C MET A 88 -4.10 -1.18 -11.67
N TYR A 89 -3.66 -2.22 -10.96
CA TYR A 89 -2.84 -3.29 -11.52
C TYR A 89 -3.56 -4.06 -12.63
N TYR A 90 -4.83 -4.43 -12.39
CA TYR A 90 -5.67 -5.06 -13.40
C TYR A 90 -5.86 -4.17 -14.62
N GLU A 91 -6.11 -2.87 -14.44
CA GLU A 91 -6.23 -1.93 -15.55
C GLU A 91 -4.93 -1.78 -16.35
N ALA A 92 -3.78 -1.79 -15.69
CA ALA A 92 -2.48 -1.62 -16.32
C ALA A 92 -2.02 -2.87 -17.09
N TYR A 93 -2.28 -4.07 -16.56
CA TYR A 93 -1.71 -5.33 -17.09
C TYR A 93 -2.74 -6.34 -17.59
N GLY A 94 -4.04 -6.11 -17.37
CA GLY A 94 -5.10 -7.08 -17.68
C GLY A 94 -5.08 -8.33 -16.79
N ASP A 95 -4.33 -8.29 -15.69
CA ASP A 95 -4.14 -9.40 -14.75
C ASP A 95 -5.00 -9.17 -13.49
N ASP A 96 -6.01 -10.02 -13.31
CA ASP A 96 -6.97 -9.93 -12.20
C ASP A 96 -6.64 -10.86 -11.02
N ALA A 97 -5.44 -11.46 -11.00
CA ALA A 97 -5.01 -12.36 -9.93
C ALA A 97 -4.96 -11.70 -8.54
N LEU A 98 -4.90 -10.37 -8.46
CA LEU A 98 -4.93 -9.63 -7.20
C LEU A 98 -6.36 -9.29 -6.71
N ILE A 99 -7.38 -9.58 -7.52
CA ILE A 99 -8.80 -9.28 -7.22
C ILE A 99 -9.57 -10.59 -6.99
N ARG A 100 -9.17 -11.67 -7.67
CA ARG A 100 -9.83 -12.98 -7.61
C ARG A 100 -9.13 -13.94 -6.66
N ASN A 101 -9.90 -14.92 -6.17
CA ASN A 101 -9.41 -16.09 -5.43
C ASN A 101 -8.97 -17.19 -6.38
#